data_AF-B7QAQ4-F1
#
_entry.id   AF-B7QAQ4-F1
#
_cell.length_a   1.000
_cell.length_b   1.000
_cell.length_c   1.000
_cell.angle_alpha   90.00
_cell.angle_beta   90.00
_cell.angle_gamma   90.00
#
_symmetry.space_group_name_H-M   'P 1'
#
loop_
_entity.id
_entity.type
_entity.pdbx_description
1 polymer ?
#
loop_
_entity_poly.entity_id
_entity_poly.type
_entity_poly.pdbx_seq_one_letter_code
_entity_poly.pdbx_strand_id
1 'polypeptide(L)'
;MFSRLAFSLVVFSAVAHSQFVERRPELGQFQDYEQCYPLKGTWYLTYRTHEHDSFFGGTAKCVRGHQVGPYENYTTTIRVRHSPNAEIDTRLHIKASEGYTHRNVFTMTPVQDPSKTEEFPIMYVDCSSCWVMRHPYVSNRACSVAKKDDHLGKNNLVCDFVYAVLCGSEKYVVSDTNCPA
;
A
#
# COMPACT_ATOMS: atom_id res chain seq x y z
N MET A 1 62.33 15.92 19.95
CA MET A 1 61.45 14.97 19.24
C MET A 1 60.00 15.34 19.56
N PHE A 2 59.28 15.96 18.63
CA PHE A 2 57.86 16.29 18.83
C PHE A 2 57.00 15.18 18.22
N SER A 3 56.31 14.42 19.08
CA SER A 3 55.37 13.38 18.67
C SER A 3 54.05 14.04 18.26
N ARG A 4 53.66 13.89 16.99
CA ARG A 4 52.36 14.34 16.47
C ARG A 4 51.33 13.24 16.73
N LEU A 5 50.44 13.45 17.69
CA LEU A 5 49.25 12.61 17.89
C LEU A 5 48.28 12.87 16.72
N ALA A 6 48.09 11.86 15.88
CA ALA A 6 47.07 11.87 14.84
C ALA A 6 45.69 11.64 15.50
N PHE A 7 44.84 12.68 15.49
CA PHE A 7 43.43 12.54 15.83
C PHE A 7 42.70 11.92 14.64
N SER A 8 42.41 10.63 14.69
CA SER A 8 41.48 9.99 13.76
C SER A 8 40.06 10.50 14.04
N LEU A 9 39.51 11.30 13.12
CA LEU A 9 38.09 11.64 13.11
C LEU A 9 37.29 10.35 12.85
N VAL A 10 36.63 9.82 13.87
CA VAL A 10 35.59 8.81 13.71
C VAL A 10 34.32 9.54 13.28
N VAL A 11 34.00 9.48 11.99
CA VAL A 11 32.72 9.98 11.47
C VAL A 11 31.65 8.95 11.81
N PHE A 12 30.87 9.22 12.85
CA PHE A 12 29.65 8.47 13.11
C PHE A 12 28.58 8.88 12.09
N SER A 13 28.36 8.04 11.10
CA SER A 13 27.22 8.18 10.18
C SER A 13 25.94 7.96 10.98
N ALA A 14 25.29 9.04 11.42
CA ALA A 14 23.95 8.95 11.97
C ALA A 14 23.02 8.47 10.84
N VAL A 15 22.47 7.25 10.97
CA VAL A 15 21.43 6.77 10.06
C VAL A 15 20.21 7.66 10.28
N ALA A 16 19.99 8.60 9.36
CA ALA A 16 18.79 9.42 9.36
C ALA A 16 17.59 8.47 9.17
N HIS A 17 16.81 8.29 10.23
CA HIS A 17 15.61 7.48 10.14
C HIS A 17 14.65 8.18 9.19
N SER A 18 14.19 7.47 8.16
CA SER A 18 13.16 8.01 7.29
C SER A 18 11.93 8.35 8.11
N GLN A 19 11.34 9.52 7.88
CA GLN A 19 10.06 9.88 8.49
C GLN A 19 8.91 8.95 8.06
N PHE A 20 9.10 8.24 6.94
CA PHE A 20 8.15 7.32 6.36
C PHE A 20 8.43 5.89 6.80
N VAL A 21 7.45 5.23 7.41
CA VAL A 21 7.62 3.87 7.97
C VAL A 21 7.86 2.83 6.88
N GLU A 22 7.35 3.06 5.68
CA GLU A 22 7.52 2.22 4.49
C GLU A 22 8.94 2.30 3.90
N ARG A 23 9.83 3.10 4.50
CA ARG A 23 11.26 3.23 4.14
C ARG A 23 12.19 2.79 5.28
N ARG A 24 11.67 1.97 6.20
CA ARG A 24 12.36 1.44 7.37
C ARG A 24 12.45 -0.09 7.27
N PRO A 25 13.52 -0.66 6.69
CA PRO A 25 13.65 -2.09 6.43
C PRO A 25 13.39 -2.99 7.65
N GLU A 26 13.70 -2.51 8.85
CA GLU A 26 13.43 -3.21 10.11
C GLU A 26 11.93 -3.45 10.39
N LEU A 27 11.04 -2.72 9.72
CA LEU A 27 9.59 -2.91 9.78
C LEU A 27 9.07 -3.85 8.68
N GLY A 28 9.94 -4.38 7.82
CA GLY A 28 9.58 -5.13 6.61
C GLY A 28 8.65 -6.32 6.86
N GLN A 29 8.77 -7.02 8.00
CA GLN A 29 7.88 -8.11 8.36
C GLN A 29 6.40 -7.71 8.46
N PHE A 30 6.11 -6.44 8.81
CA PHE A 30 4.75 -5.89 8.89
C PHE A 30 4.26 -5.32 7.55
N GLN A 31 5.14 -5.28 6.55
CA GLN A 31 4.91 -4.68 5.24
C GLN A 31 4.99 -5.72 4.12
N ASP A 32 5.28 -6.98 4.47
CA ASP A 32 5.50 -8.04 3.49
C ASP A 32 4.18 -8.46 2.82
N TYR A 33 3.98 -7.99 1.60
CA TYR A 33 2.77 -8.27 0.83
C TYR A 33 2.78 -9.65 0.19
N GLU A 34 3.97 -10.23 0.00
CA GLU A 34 4.12 -11.52 -0.65
C GLU A 34 3.36 -12.62 0.09
N GLN A 35 3.33 -12.54 1.42
CA GLN A 35 2.62 -13.49 2.28
C GLN A 35 1.09 -13.53 2.03
N CYS A 36 0.52 -12.52 1.34
CA CYS A 36 -0.90 -12.49 0.99
C CYS A 36 -1.24 -13.31 -0.25
N TYR A 37 -0.25 -13.81 -1.00
CA TYR A 37 -0.49 -14.49 -2.27
C TYR A 37 -0.68 -16.01 -2.12
N PRO A 38 -1.59 -16.62 -2.91
CA PRO A 38 -2.52 -15.95 -3.83
C PRO A 38 -3.58 -15.13 -3.06
N LEU A 39 -3.94 -13.95 -3.59
CA LEU A 39 -4.92 -13.07 -2.95
C LEU A 39 -6.28 -13.76 -2.94
N LYS A 40 -6.81 -13.98 -1.73
CA LYS A 40 -8.12 -14.61 -1.52
C LYS A 40 -9.21 -13.56 -1.34
N GLY A 41 -10.36 -13.80 -1.95
CA GLY A 41 -11.56 -12.97 -1.81
C GLY A 41 -11.45 -11.61 -2.50
N THR A 42 -12.41 -10.74 -2.21
CA THR A 42 -12.44 -9.38 -2.72
C THR A 42 -11.89 -8.41 -1.67
N TRP A 43 -11.08 -7.45 -2.12
CA TRP A 43 -10.53 -6.39 -1.28
C TRP A 43 -11.17 -5.07 -1.66
N TYR A 44 -11.71 -4.37 -0.67
CA TYR A 44 -12.38 -3.07 -0.83
C TYR A 44 -11.48 -1.96 -0.32
N LEU A 45 -11.26 -0.93 -1.13
CA LEU A 45 -10.71 0.33 -0.66
C LEU A 45 -11.78 1.00 0.22
N THR A 46 -11.60 0.99 1.54
CA THR A 46 -12.65 1.41 2.48
C THR A 46 -12.66 2.90 2.70
N TYR A 47 -11.50 3.50 2.91
CA TYR A 47 -11.37 4.94 3.08
C TYR A 47 -9.94 5.41 2.77
N ARG A 48 -9.81 6.71 2.51
CA ARG A 48 -8.55 7.37 2.15
C ARG A 48 -8.53 8.81 2.62
N THR A 49 -7.35 9.42 2.61
CA THR A 49 -7.12 10.81 3.06
C THR A 49 -7.60 11.88 2.08
N HIS A 50 -7.99 11.51 0.86
CA HIS A 50 -8.26 12.44 -0.24
C HIS A 50 -9.56 12.08 -0.96
N GLU A 51 -10.35 13.09 -1.32
CA GLU A 51 -11.63 12.85 -1.99
C GLU A 51 -11.47 12.36 -3.44
N HIS A 52 -10.52 12.91 -4.20
CA HIS A 52 -10.32 12.60 -5.62
C HIS A 52 -9.05 11.79 -5.86
N ASP A 53 -9.17 10.64 -6.53
CA ASP A 53 -8.05 9.77 -6.88
C ASP A 53 -8.15 9.34 -8.35
N SER A 54 -7.30 9.91 -9.21
CA SER A 54 -7.35 9.68 -10.66
C SER A 54 -7.14 8.21 -11.05
N PHE A 55 -6.35 7.46 -10.26
CA PHE A 55 -6.08 6.05 -10.51
C PHE A 55 -7.29 5.18 -10.14
N PHE A 56 -7.96 5.50 -9.03
CA PHE A 56 -9.15 4.80 -8.53
C PHE A 56 -10.47 5.47 -8.91
N GLY A 57 -10.57 6.08 -10.10
CA GLY A 57 -11.84 6.54 -10.68
C GLY A 57 -12.38 7.86 -10.12
N GLY A 58 -11.51 8.77 -9.68
CA GLY A 58 -11.88 10.07 -9.15
C GLY A 58 -12.56 9.96 -7.78
N THR A 59 -13.84 10.34 -7.70
CA THR A 59 -14.67 10.28 -6.48
C THR A 59 -15.50 8.99 -6.39
N ALA A 60 -15.14 7.98 -7.17
CA ALA A 60 -15.77 6.66 -7.18
C ALA A 60 -16.02 6.08 -5.77
N LYS A 61 -17.13 5.35 -5.64
CA LYS A 61 -17.49 4.55 -4.46
C LYS A 61 -17.42 3.07 -4.78
N CYS A 62 -17.34 2.24 -3.74
CA CYS A 62 -17.27 0.78 -3.85
C CYS A 62 -16.10 0.29 -4.70
N VAL A 63 -14.96 0.98 -4.57
CA VAL A 63 -13.72 0.59 -5.23
C VAL A 63 -13.24 -0.73 -4.63
N ARG A 64 -13.09 -1.74 -5.48
CA ARG A 64 -12.71 -3.09 -5.04
C ARG A 64 -11.88 -3.82 -6.08
N GLY A 65 -11.16 -4.84 -5.66
CA GLY A 65 -10.44 -5.72 -6.57
C GLY A 65 -10.32 -7.15 -6.07
N HIS A 66 -10.17 -8.07 -7.01
CA HIS A 66 -9.89 -9.49 -6.73
C HIS A 66 -8.91 -10.03 -7.77
N GLN A 67 -8.15 -11.05 -7.40
CA GLN A 67 -7.21 -11.71 -8.31
C GLN A 67 -7.97 -12.56 -9.34
N VAL A 68 -7.58 -12.43 -10.61
CA VAL A 68 -8.16 -13.18 -11.75
C VAL A 68 -7.11 -13.96 -12.56
N GLY A 69 -5.82 -13.62 -12.41
CA GLY A 69 -4.71 -14.31 -13.07
C GLY A 69 -3.90 -15.20 -12.12
N PRO A 70 -3.01 -16.05 -12.65
CA PRO A 70 -2.03 -16.76 -11.81
C PRO A 70 -1.10 -15.76 -11.11
N TYR A 71 -0.47 -16.20 -10.02
CA TYR A 71 0.60 -15.45 -9.36
C TYR A 71 1.94 -16.10 -9.71
N GLU A 72 2.71 -15.44 -10.57
CA GLU A 72 3.97 -15.95 -11.10
C GLU A 72 4.98 -14.80 -11.19
N ASN A 73 6.24 -15.07 -10.81
CA ASN A 73 7.31 -14.06 -10.84
C ASN A 73 6.89 -12.74 -10.19
N TYR A 74 6.32 -12.83 -8.98
CA TYR A 74 5.86 -11.70 -8.18
C TYR A 74 4.78 -10.84 -8.87
N THR A 75 4.09 -11.40 -9.85
CA THR A 75 3.13 -10.69 -10.69
C THR A 75 1.81 -11.45 -10.76
N THR A 76 0.71 -10.72 -10.77
CA THR A 76 -0.61 -11.28 -11.09
C THR A 76 -1.47 -10.27 -11.85
N THR A 77 -2.66 -10.69 -12.27
CA THR A 77 -3.70 -9.81 -12.75
C THR A 77 -4.80 -9.72 -11.71
N ILE A 78 -5.14 -8.50 -11.32
CA ILE A 78 -6.32 -8.20 -10.50
C ILE A 78 -7.35 -7.47 -11.35
N ARG A 79 -8.62 -7.76 -11.11
CA ARG A 79 -9.74 -7.04 -11.72
C ARG A 79 -10.24 -5.99 -10.75
N VAL A 80 -10.07 -4.72 -11.10
CA VAL A 80 -10.45 -3.58 -10.26
C VAL A 80 -11.75 -2.99 -10.78
N ARG A 81 -12.73 -2.84 -9.89
CA ARG A 81 -13.99 -2.16 -10.16
C ARG A 81 -13.98 -0.82 -9.44
N HIS A 82 -14.10 0.28 -10.19
CA HIS A 82 -14.26 1.63 -9.64
C HIS A 82 -15.62 2.25 -10.02
N SER A 83 -16.45 1.57 -10.80
CA SER A 83 -17.83 1.99 -11.06
C SER A 83 -18.73 0.77 -11.22
N PRO A 84 -20.06 0.92 -11.08
CA PRO A 84 -20.99 -0.19 -11.25
C PRO A 84 -20.87 -0.88 -12.63
N ASN A 85 -20.47 -0.16 -13.67
CA ASN A 85 -20.51 -0.66 -15.04
C ASN A 85 -19.12 -0.86 -15.67
N ALA A 86 -18.04 -0.63 -14.92
CA ALA A 86 -16.69 -0.77 -15.46
C ALA A 86 -15.76 -1.51 -14.49
N GLU A 87 -15.17 -2.58 -15.01
CA GLU A 87 -14.07 -3.32 -14.40
C GLU A 87 -12.85 -3.23 -15.32
N ILE A 88 -11.68 -3.03 -14.71
CA ILE A 88 -10.40 -2.88 -15.41
C ILE A 88 -9.45 -3.97 -14.92
N ASP A 89 -8.98 -4.80 -15.84
CA ASP A 89 -7.87 -5.69 -15.58
C ASP A 89 -6.58 -4.88 -15.39
N THR A 90 -5.93 -5.10 -14.27
CA THR A 90 -4.75 -4.37 -13.83
C THR A 90 -3.67 -5.37 -13.45
N ARG A 91 -2.48 -5.23 -14.03
CA ARG A 91 -1.32 -6.02 -13.64
C ARG A 91 -0.80 -5.48 -12.30
N LEU A 92 -0.71 -6.35 -11.31
CA LEU A 92 -0.10 -6.04 -10.02
C LEU A 92 1.25 -6.76 -9.95
N HIS A 93 2.32 -6.01 -9.69
CA HIS A 93 3.66 -6.55 -9.47
C HIS A 93 4.19 -6.13 -8.10
N ILE A 94 4.78 -7.04 -7.34
CA ILE A 94 5.30 -6.76 -6.00
C ILE A 94 6.84 -6.79 -6.01
N LYS A 95 7.45 -5.84 -5.31
CA LYS A 95 8.92 -5.72 -5.23
C LYS A 95 9.37 -5.31 -3.83
N ALA A 96 10.63 -5.60 -3.52
CA ALA A 96 11.29 -5.03 -2.37
C ALA A 96 11.91 -3.68 -2.76
N SER A 97 11.73 -2.66 -1.93
CA SER A 97 12.46 -1.40 -2.09
C SER A 97 13.92 -1.53 -1.62
N GLU A 98 14.71 -0.47 -1.81
CA GLU A 98 16.11 -0.44 -1.38
C GLU A 98 16.26 -0.81 0.11
N GLY A 99 17.18 -1.73 0.39
CA GLY A 99 17.46 -2.21 1.75
C GLY A 99 16.46 -3.23 2.31
N TYR A 100 15.37 -3.54 1.61
CA TYR A 100 14.37 -4.50 2.06
C TYR A 100 14.64 -5.91 1.53
N THR A 101 14.36 -6.91 2.37
CA THR A 101 14.22 -8.32 1.97
C THR A 101 12.77 -8.65 1.61
N HIS A 102 11.82 -8.08 2.35
CA HIS A 102 10.38 -8.27 2.19
C HIS A 102 9.81 -7.44 1.03
N ARG A 103 8.74 -7.93 0.39
CA ARG A 103 8.08 -7.23 -0.72
C ARG A 103 7.12 -6.18 -0.19
N ASN A 104 7.65 -5.00 0.11
CA ASN A 104 6.94 -3.89 0.78
C ASN A 104 6.30 -2.87 -0.18
N VAL A 105 6.39 -3.09 -1.48
CA VAL A 105 5.83 -2.19 -2.49
C VAL A 105 5.12 -3.01 -3.54
N PHE A 106 3.93 -2.57 -3.97
CA PHE A 106 3.33 -3.07 -5.20
C PHE A 106 3.13 -1.95 -6.22
N THR A 107 3.24 -2.29 -7.50
CA THR A 107 2.87 -1.43 -8.61
C THR A 107 1.61 -1.96 -9.26
N MET A 108 0.74 -1.05 -9.70
CA MET A 108 -0.45 -1.37 -10.47
C MET A 108 -0.36 -0.72 -11.84
N THR A 109 -0.54 -1.53 -12.89
CA THR A 109 -0.49 -1.10 -14.28
C THR A 109 -1.77 -1.53 -14.99
N PRO A 110 -2.68 -0.61 -15.37
CA PRO A 110 -3.85 -0.95 -16.17
C PRO A 110 -3.43 -1.66 -17.46
N VAL A 111 -4.05 -2.79 -17.78
CA VAL A 111 -3.66 -3.59 -18.95
C VAL A 111 -3.87 -2.82 -20.26
N GLN A 112 -4.94 -2.02 -20.33
CA GLN A 112 -5.31 -1.25 -21.51
C GLN A 112 -4.50 0.05 -21.65
N ASP A 113 -3.86 0.52 -20.58
CA ASP A 113 -3.10 1.76 -20.57
C ASP A 113 -1.87 1.65 -19.65
N PRO A 114 -0.77 1.03 -20.14
CA PRO A 114 0.43 0.82 -19.35
C PRO A 114 1.14 2.11 -18.90
N SER A 115 0.81 3.26 -19.54
CA SER A 115 1.39 4.57 -19.20
C SER A 115 0.95 5.06 -17.81
N LYS A 116 -0.14 4.53 -17.27
CA LYS A 116 -0.70 4.87 -15.94
C LYS A 116 -0.23 3.90 -14.86
N THR A 117 1.05 3.55 -14.86
CA THR A 117 1.60 2.70 -13.80
C THR A 117 1.79 3.53 -12.53
N GLU A 118 1.21 3.07 -11.43
CA GLU A 118 1.37 3.71 -10.12
C GLU A 118 2.00 2.76 -9.11
N GLU A 119 2.73 3.33 -8.14
CA GLU A 119 3.42 2.61 -7.08
C GLU A 119 2.79 2.88 -5.72
N PHE A 120 2.62 1.83 -4.94
CA PHE A 120 1.96 1.85 -3.64
C PHE A 120 2.86 1.21 -2.58
N PRO A 121 3.62 2.02 -1.84
CA PRO A 121 4.34 1.56 -0.66
C PRO A 121 3.37 1.09 0.42
N ILE A 122 3.67 -0.05 1.03
CA ILE A 122 2.86 -0.65 2.09
C ILE A 122 3.37 -0.17 3.43
N MET A 123 2.47 0.37 4.22
CA MET A 123 2.77 0.88 5.56
C MET A 123 2.51 -0.21 6.60
N TYR A 124 1.49 -1.03 6.38
CA TYR A 124 1.14 -2.20 7.18
C TYR A 124 0.26 -3.16 6.37
N VAL A 125 0.42 -4.46 6.57
CA VAL A 125 -0.46 -5.47 6.01
C VAL A 125 -0.76 -6.59 7.02
N ASP A 126 -2.02 -6.98 7.08
CA ASP A 126 -2.51 -8.23 7.62
C ASP A 126 -3.39 -8.89 6.55
N CYS A 127 -2.86 -9.94 5.92
CA CYS A 127 -3.52 -10.63 4.80
C CYS A 127 -4.84 -11.29 5.17
N SER A 128 -5.13 -11.45 6.46
CA SER A 128 -6.43 -11.97 6.91
C SER A 128 -7.52 -10.90 6.91
N SER A 129 -7.17 -9.61 6.94
CA SER A 129 -8.12 -8.56 7.29
C SER A 129 -7.98 -7.25 6.52
N CYS A 130 -6.80 -6.64 6.43
CA CYS A 130 -6.62 -5.28 5.93
C CYS A 130 -5.18 -4.93 5.54
N TRP A 131 -5.01 -3.85 4.79
CA TRP A 131 -3.72 -3.19 4.63
C TRP A 131 -3.84 -1.67 4.56
N VAL A 132 -2.74 -0.98 4.87
CA VAL A 132 -2.58 0.47 4.78
C VAL A 132 -1.48 0.76 3.77
N MET A 133 -1.77 1.62 2.80
CA MET A 133 -0.85 1.96 1.72
C MET A 133 -0.75 3.45 1.46
N ARG A 134 0.40 3.88 0.91
CA ARG A 134 0.67 5.24 0.48
C ARG A 134 0.33 5.44 -0.99
N HIS A 135 -0.06 6.66 -1.37
CA HIS A 135 -0.33 7.10 -2.74
C HIS A 135 0.60 8.26 -3.12
N PRO A 136 1.89 8.00 -3.40
CA PRO A 136 2.87 9.06 -3.66
C PRO A 136 2.50 10.00 -4.83
N TYR A 137 1.75 9.49 -5.80
CA TYR A 137 1.26 10.26 -6.96
C TYR A 137 0.20 11.31 -6.61
N VAL A 138 -0.50 11.17 -5.48
CA VAL A 138 -1.44 12.18 -4.97
C VAL A 138 -0.70 13.19 -4.10
N SER A 139 0.03 12.71 -3.10
CA SER A 139 0.97 13.48 -2.29
C SER A 139 1.84 12.54 -1.46
N ASN A 140 2.93 13.06 -0.87
CA ASN A 140 3.77 12.27 0.05
C ASN A 140 3.07 11.84 1.35
N ARG A 141 1.85 12.34 1.64
CA ARG A 141 1.06 11.94 2.82
C ARG A 141 -0.23 11.21 2.49
N ALA A 142 -0.62 11.17 1.22
CA ALA A 142 -1.85 10.54 0.80
C ALA A 142 -1.81 9.04 1.08
N CYS A 143 -2.86 8.51 1.68
CA CYS A 143 -2.89 7.14 2.15
C CYS A 143 -4.32 6.57 2.15
N SER A 144 -4.42 5.25 2.13
CA SER A 144 -5.71 4.56 2.19
C SER A 144 -5.64 3.26 2.97
N VAL A 145 -6.82 2.74 3.29
CA VAL A 145 -7.02 1.41 3.85
C VAL A 145 -7.83 0.57 2.88
N ALA A 146 -7.38 -0.65 2.65
CA ALA A 146 -8.21 -1.69 2.07
C ALA A 146 -8.56 -2.74 3.13
N LYS A 147 -9.79 -3.25 3.08
CA LYS A 147 -10.26 -4.36 3.92
C LYS A 147 -10.76 -5.48 3.03
N LYS A 148 -10.60 -6.71 3.49
CA LYS A 148 -11.18 -7.89 2.85
C LYS A 148 -12.71 -7.87 3.00
N ASP A 149 -13.41 -8.48 2.05
CA ASP A 149 -14.88 -8.55 1.99
C ASP A 149 -15.53 -8.98 3.31
N ASP A 150 -15.03 -10.06 3.91
CA ASP A 150 -15.46 -10.60 5.20
C ASP A 150 -15.13 -9.68 6.41
N HIS A 151 -14.40 -8.58 6.21
CA HIS A 151 -14.08 -7.55 7.20
C HIS A 151 -14.71 -6.19 6.92
N LEU A 152 -15.51 -6.08 5.86
CA LEU A 152 -16.23 -4.85 5.56
C LEU A 152 -17.29 -4.56 6.64
N GLY A 153 -17.34 -3.32 7.13
CA GLY A 153 -18.22 -2.93 8.24
C GLY A 153 -17.79 -3.42 9.63
N LYS A 154 -16.73 -4.23 9.72
CA LYS A 154 -16.16 -4.65 10.99
C LYS A 154 -15.08 -3.66 11.45
N ASN A 155 -15.02 -3.42 12.76
CA ASN A 155 -13.92 -2.67 13.34
C ASN A 155 -12.63 -3.46 13.13
N ASN A 156 -11.61 -2.81 12.56
CA ASN A 156 -10.28 -3.39 12.45
C ASN A 156 -9.31 -2.44 13.16
N LEU A 157 -9.23 -2.63 14.48
CA LEU A 157 -8.51 -1.70 15.35
C LEU A 157 -7.06 -1.51 14.92
N VAL A 158 -6.42 -2.49 14.29
CA VAL A 158 -5.01 -2.39 13.88
C VAL A 158 -4.84 -1.46 12.68
N CYS A 159 -5.50 -1.73 11.54
CA CYS A 159 -5.38 -0.82 10.39
C CYS A 159 -5.99 0.56 10.68
N ASP A 160 -7.07 0.62 11.48
CA ASP A 160 -7.67 1.89 11.87
C ASP A 160 -6.68 2.71 12.75
N PHE A 161 -5.94 2.06 13.65
CA PHE A 161 -4.87 2.68 14.45
C PHE A 161 -3.67 3.10 13.60
N VAL A 162 -3.13 2.20 12.77
CA VAL A 162 -1.99 2.49 11.89
C VAL A 162 -2.30 3.67 10.98
N TYR A 163 -3.50 3.72 10.41
CA TYR A 163 -3.97 4.86 9.63
C TYR A 163 -4.00 6.15 10.45
N ALA A 164 -4.59 6.11 11.64
CA ALA A 164 -4.69 7.30 12.50
C ALA A 164 -3.31 7.87 12.86
N VAL A 165 -2.33 7.00 13.13
CA VAL A 165 -0.96 7.38 13.49
C VAL A 165 -0.18 7.94 12.29
N LEU A 166 -0.34 7.35 11.10
CA LEU A 166 0.55 7.62 9.97
C LEU A 166 -0.05 8.48 8.86
N CYS A 167 -1.37 8.63 8.84
CA CYS A 167 -2.11 9.36 7.82
C CYS A 167 -2.97 10.48 8.40
N GLY A 168 -3.37 10.36 9.67
CA GLY A 168 -4.20 11.33 10.38
C GLY A 168 -5.65 10.86 10.55
N SER A 169 -6.51 11.79 10.98
CA SER A 169 -7.91 11.49 11.36
C SER A 169 -8.92 11.65 10.23
N GLU A 170 -8.56 12.34 9.15
CA GLU A 170 -9.45 12.57 8.01
C GLU A 170 -9.74 11.26 7.28
N LYS A 171 -11.01 10.99 6.97
CA LYS A 171 -11.43 9.77 6.27
C LYS A 171 -12.48 10.11 5.22
N TYR A 172 -12.10 10.07 3.95
CA TYR A 172 -13.03 9.98 2.85
C TYR A 172 -13.45 8.52 2.67
N VAL A 173 -14.69 8.19 3.04
CA VAL A 173 -15.24 6.83 2.92
C VAL A 173 -15.48 6.49 1.45
N VAL A 174 -14.90 5.39 0.98
CA VAL A 174 -15.01 4.91 -0.40
C VAL A 174 -15.93 3.68 -0.47
N SER A 175 -15.76 2.73 0.45
CA SER A 175 -16.55 1.48 0.48
C SER A 175 -17.02 1.17 1.90
N ASP A 176 -18.29 0.79 2.01
CA ASP A 176 -18.96 0.39 3.26
C ASP A 176 -19.88 -0.82 3.02
N THR A 177 -20.68 -1.20 4.01
CA THR A 177 -21.59 -2.35 3.92
C THR A 177 -22.73 -2.19 2.91
N ASN A 178 -22.92 -1.00 2.33
CA ASN A 178 -23.90 -0.76 1.27
C ASN A 178 -23.34 -1.08 -0.12
N CYS A 179 -22.03 -1.34 -0.22
CA CYS A 179 -21.46 -1.77 -1.48
C CYS A 179 -21.95 -3.17 -1.86
N PRO A 180 -22.37 -3.38 -3.12
CA PRO A 180 -22.81 -4.68 -3.58
C PRO A 180 -21.69 -5.71 -3.44
N ALA A 181 -22.05 -6.99 -3.27
CA ALA A 181 -21.11 -8.11 -3.31
C ALA A 181 -20.44 -8.25 -4.69
#